data_AF-A0A6J1W5A4-F1
#
_entry.id   AF-A0A6J1W5A4-F1
#
_cell.length_a   1.000
_cell.length_b   1.000
_cell.length_c   1.000
_cell.angle_alpha   90.00
_cell.angle_beta   90.00
_cell.angle_gamma   90.00
#
_symmetry.space_group_name_H-M   'P 1'
#
loop_
_entity.id
_entity.type
_entity.pdbx_description
1 polymer ?
#
loop_
_entity_poly.entity_id
_entity_poly.type
_entity_poly.pdbx_seq_one_letter_code
_entity_poly.pdbx_strand_id
1 'polypeptide(L)'
;KANNNIQWDEDSIEYMPADPVRIVFVLVVHGRASRQLMRMFKAIYHQDHFYYIHVDKRSNYLHRQVLQFASQYPNVRVTSWRMATIWGGASLLSTYLQSMQDLLEMKDWPWDFFINLSAADYPIR
;
A
#
# COMPACT_ATOMS: atom_id res chain seq x y z
N LYS A 1 -2.63 -0.09 28.94
CA LYS A 1 -2.00 0.22 27.63
C LYS A 1 -0.81 1.11 27.92
N ALA A 2 0.39 0.75 27.47
CA ALA A 2 1.52 1.68 27.51
C ALA A 2 1.23 2.80 26.49
N ASN A 3 1.38 4.05 26.91
CA ASN A 3 1.35 5.20 26.01
C ASN A 3 2.77 5.75 25.92
N ASN A 4 3.45 5.50 24.81
CA ASN A 4 4.77 6.04 24.55
C ASN A 4 4.58 7.39 23.86
N ASN A 5 4.75 8.48 24.60
CA ASN A 5 4.65 9.83 24.04
C ASN A 5 5.81 10.07 23.09
N ILE A 6 5.49 10.37 21.83
CA ILE A 6 6.44 10.86 20.83
C ILE A 6 6.50 12.37 21.01
N GLN A 7 7.69 12.91 21.31
CA GLN A 7 7.90 14.35 21.32
C GLN A 7 7.92 14.85 19.88
N TRP A 8 6.96 15.72 19.55
CA TRP A 8 6.88 16.32 18.23
C TRP A 8 7.82 17.52 18.17
N ASP A 9 8.90 17.37 17.43
CA ASP A 9 9.86 18.43 17.11
C ASP A 9 10.03 18.46 15.59
N GLU A 10 9.84 19.61 14.94
CA GLU A 10 9.91 19.71 13.47
C GLU A 10 11.31 19.34 12.96
N ASP A 11 12.35 19.64 13.73
CA ASP A 11 13.75 19.33 13.42
C ASP A 11 14.01 17.81 13.37
N SER A 12 13.17 17.00 14.04
CA SER A 12 13.31 15.53 14.02
C SER A 12 13.06 14.90 12.64
N ILE A 13 12.43 15.65 11.72
CA ILE A 13 12.05 15.19 10.37
C ILE A 13 13.13 15.55 9.34
N GLU A 14 13.95 16.57 9.60
CA GLU A 14 15.04 16.99 8.71
C GLU A 14 16.30 16.11 8.85
N TYR A 15 16.35 15.28 9.88
CA TYR A 15 17.44 14.33 10.09
C TYR A 15 17.46 13.25 8.99
N MET A 16 18.60 13.09 8.31
CA MET A 16 18.81 12.00 7.36
C MET A 16 19.32 10.74 8.09
N PRO A 17 18.53 9.67 8.17
CA PRO A 17 18.95 8.44 8.84
C PRO A 17 20.03 7.72 8.01
N ALA A 18 21.01 7.14 8.71
CA ALA A 18 22.04 6.32 8.08
C ALA A 18 21.48 5.00 7.49
N ASP A 19 20.38 4.52 8.05
CA ASP A 19 19.66 3.31 7.62
C ASP A 19 18.17 3.64 7.43
N PRO A 20 17.76 4.13 6.24
CA PRO A 20 16.38 4.51 5.99
C PRO A 20 15.48 3.29 5.91
N VAL A 21 14.32 3.37 6.55
CA VAL A 21 13.32 2.30 6.54
C VAL A 21 12.71 2.11 5.15
N ARG A 22 12.35 0.87 4.82
CA ARG A 22 11.64 0.51 3.60
C ARG A 22 10.20 0.14 3.95
N ILE A 23 9.27 0.81 3.30
CA ILE A 23 7.85 0.65 3.58
C ILE A 23 7.22 -0.28 2.55
N VAL A 24 6.33 -1.18 2.98
CA VAL A 24 5.35 -1.81 2.09
C VAL A 24 3.99 -1.14 2.24
N PHE A 25 3.52 -0.56 1.14
CA PHE A 25 2.19 0.02 1.02
C PHE A 25 1.23 -1.04 0.47
N VAL A 26 0.21 -1.38 1.25
CA VAL A 26 -0.90 -2.22 0.80
C VAL A 26 -2.06 -1.34 0.38
N LEU A 27 -2.28 -1.28 -0.93
CA LEU A 27 -3.34 -0.45 -1.52
C LEU A 27 -4.59 -1.31 -1.75
N VAL A 28 -5.64 -1.09 -0.97
CA VAL A 28 -6.94 -1.77 -1.14
C VAL A 28 -7.89 -0.85 -1.89
N VAL A 29 -8.12 -1.13 -3.17
CA VAL A 29 -8.78 -0.19 -4.08
C VAL A 29 -10.02 -0.79 -4.77
N HIS A 30 -11.00 0.06 -5.04
CA HIS A 30 -12.22 -0.31 -5.75
C HIS A 30 -12.78 0.86 -6.57
N GLY A 31 -13.81 0.60 -7.38
CA GLY A 31 -14.51 1.63 -8.15
C GLY A 31 -13.88 1.94 -9.50
N ARG A 32 -13.86 3.23 -9.88
CA ARG A 32 -13.53 3.69 -11.25
C ARG A 32 -12.43 4.75 -11.31
N ALA A 33 -11.99 5.29 -10.18
CA ALA A 33 -11.10 6.45 -10.08
C ALA A 33 -9.60 6.11 -10.35
N SER A 34 -9.32 5.36 -11.41
CA SER A 34 -7.98 4.95 -11.84
C SER A 34 -6.97 6.11 -11.92
N ARG A 35 -7.37 7.25 -12.49
CA ARG A 35 -6.50 8.44 -12.59
C ARG A 35 -6.13 9.03 -11.23
N GLN A 36 -7.08 9.05 -10.29
CA GLN A 36 -6.81 9.53 -8.93
C GLN A 36 -5.88 8.57 -8.18
N LEU A 37 -6.08 7.26 -8.33
CA LEU A 37 -5.16 6.26 -7.79
C LEU A 37 -3.73 6.47 -8.33
N MET A 38 -3.58 6.68 -9.64
CA MET A 38 -2.27 6.95 -10.24
C MET A 38 -1.66 8.28 -9.74
N ARG A 39 -2.49 9.30 -9.50
CA ARG A 39 -2.04 10.57 -8.91
C ARG A 39 -1.49 10.38 -7.50
N MET A 40 -2.24 9.68 -6.64
CA MET A 40 -1.81 9.35 -5.28
C MET A 40 -0.55 8.48 -5.32
N PHE A 41 -0.53 7.43 -6.15
CA PHE A 41 0.64 6.56 -6.28
C PHE A 41 1.91 7.35 -6.63
N LYS A 42 1.83 8.27 -7.60
CA LYS A 42 2.97 9.13 -7.96
C LYS A 42 3.49 9.97 -6.79
N ALA A 43 2.60 10.40 -5.89
CA ALA A 43 2.98 11.21 -4.73
C ALA A 43 3.70 10.39 -3.65
N ILE A 44 3.39 9.09 -3.53
CA ILE A 44 4.00 8.19 -2.53
C ILE A 44 5.09 7.28 -3.10
N TYR A 45 5.39 7.39 -4.40
CA TYR A 45 6.32 6.47 -5.07
C TYR A 45 7.77 6.77 -4.71
N HIS A 46 8.48 5.75 -4.23
CA HIS A 46 9.93 5.71 -4.14
C HIS A 46 10.43 4.33 -4.56
N GLN A 47 11.61 4.26 -5.16
CA GLN A 47 12.19 3.00 -5.66
C GLN A 47 12.52 2.00 -4.54
N ASP A 48 12.80 2.49 -3.34
CA ASP A 48 13.17 1.66 -2.17
C ASP A 48 11.96 1.18 -1.36
N HIS A 49 10.75 1.53 -1.78
CA HIS A 49 9.51 1.08 -1.15
C HIS A 49 8.82 0.04 -2.02
N PHE A 50 7.84 -0.65 -1.43
CA PHE A 50 7.13 -1.74 -2.09
C PHE A 50 5.63 -1.45 -2.12
N TYR A 51 4.96 -1.86 -3.18
CA TYR A 51 3.54 -1.57 -3.38
C TYR A 51 2.79 -2.84 -3.74
N TYR A 52 1.93 -3.30 -2.82
CA TYR A 52 1.11 -4.49 -3.02
C TYR A 52 -0.35 -4.10 -3.15
N ILE A 53 -0.93 -4.32 -4.32
CA ILE A 53 -2.22 -3.74 -4.69
C ILE A 53 -3.29 -4.82 -4.74
N HIS A 54 -4.28 -4.71 -3.88
CA HIS A 54 -5.52 -5.46 -3.97
C HIS A 54 -6.59 -4.65 -4.67
N VAL A 55 -7.22 -5.24 -5.69
CA VAL A 55 -8.36 -4.62 -6.38
C VAL A 55 -9.61 -5.45 -6.14
N ASP A 56 -10.65 -4.83 -5.57
CA ASP A 56 -11.94 -5.50 -5.29
C ASP A 56 -12.41 -6.33 -6.48
N LYS A 57 -12.86 -7.57 -6.22
CA LYS A 57 -13.26 -8.55 -7.22
C LYS A 57 -14.29 -8.03 -8.24
N ARG A 58 -15.13 -7.06 -7.85
CA ARG A 58 -16.16 -6.44 -8.69
C ARG A 58 -15.62 -5.33 -9.59
N SER A 59 -14.42 -4.80 -9.31
CA SER A 59 -13.84 -3.64 -10.00
C SER A 59 -12.91 -4.03 -11.17
N ASN A 60 -13.41 -4.84 -12.11
CA ASN A 60 -12.60 -5.41 -13.21
C ASN A 60 -11.94 -4.37 -14.12
N TYR A 61 -12.59 -3.23 -14.36
CA TYR A 61 -11.99 -2.13 -15.12
C TYR A 61 -10.74 -1.59 -14.41
N LEU A 62 -10.84 -1.29 -13.12
CA LEU A 62 -9.73 -0.77 -12.33
C LEU A 62 -8.59 -1.79 -12.27
N HIS A 63 -8.92 -3.08 -12.12
CA HIS A 63 -7.93 -4.16 -12.11
C HIS A 63 -7.08 -4.19 -13.38
N ARG A 64 -7.69 -4.06 -14.57
CA ARG A 64 -6.94 -3.98 -15.84
C ARG A 64 -6.01 -2.77 -15.90
N GLN A 65 -6.46 -1.62 -15.40
CA GLN A 65 -5.63 -0.41 -15.33
C GLN A 65 -4.44 -0.61 -14.39
N VAL A 66 -4.68 -1.19 -13.21
CA VAL A 66 -3.64 -1.48 -12.22
C VAL A 66 -2.62 -2.48 -12.76
N LEU A 67 -3.03 -3.52 -13.49
CA LEU A 67 -2.10 -4.47 -14.10
C LEU A 67 -1.15 -3.82 -15.12
N GLN A 68 -1.68 -2.98 -16.02
CA GLN A 68 -0.87 -2.26 -17.01
C GLN A 68 0.11 -1.27 -16.38
N PHE A 69 -0.29 -0.71 -15.24
CA PHE A 69 0.52 0.22 -14.48
C PHE A 69 1.60 -0.51 -13.68
N ALA A 70 1.25 -1.59 -12.97
CA ALA A 70 2.17 -2.37 -12.15
C ALA A 70 3.29 -2.99 -12.98
N SER A 71 3.04 -3.38 -14.23
CA SER A 71 4.06 -3.94 -15.13
C SER A 71 5.20 -2.96 -15.47
N GLN A 72 5.05 -1.67 -15.16
CA GLN A 72 6.07 -0.65 -15.42
C GLN A 72 7.09 -0.52 -14.28
N TYR A 73 6.86 -1.17 -13.14
CA TYR A 73 7.65 -0.99 -11.93
C TYR A 73 8.04 -2.35 -11.31
N PRO A 74 9.32 -2.60 -11.02
CA PRO A 74 9.76 -3.88 -10.46
C PRO A 74 9.32 -4.09 -9.00
N ASN A 75 9.04 -2.99 -8.27
CA ASN A 75 8.64 -2.96 -6.86
C ASN A 75 7.11 -2.81 -6.67
N VAL A 76 6.32 -3.07 -7.70
CA VAL A 76 4.85 -3.06 -7.65
C VAL A 76 4.30 -4.43 -8.01
N ARG A 77 3.47 -5.00 -7.14
CA ARG A 77 2.81 -6.29 -7.35
C ARG A 77 1.31 -6.16 -7.11
N VAL A 78 0.53 -6.94 -7.83
CA VAL A 78 -0.93 -7.04 -7.66
C VAL A 78 -1.23 -8.39 -7.03
N THR A 79 -2.15 -8.43 -6.06
CA THR A 79 -2.56 -9.69 -5.44
C THR A 79 -3.06 -10.68 -6.51
N SER A 80 -2.60 -11.93 -6.45
CA SER A 80 -3.07 -13.00 -7.35
C SER A 80 -4.54 -13.38 -7.08
N TRP A 81 -4.99 -13.14 -5.84
CA TRP A 81 -6.34 -13.33 -5.36
C TRP A 81 -7.08 -11.99 -5.25
N ARG A 82 -8.42 -12.02 -5.34
CA ARG A 82 -9.27 -10.83 -5.21
C ARG A 82 -10.53 -11.16 -4.42
N MET A 83 -10.80 -10.37 -3.40
CA MET A 83 -12.00 -10.49 -2.55
C MET A 83 -12.98 -9.35 -2.85
N ALA A 84 -14.26 -9.56 -2.56
CA ALA A 84 -15.23 -8.47 -2.52
C ALA A 84 -15.16 -7.80 -1.15
N THR A 85 -14.47 -6.67 -1.07
CA THR A 85 -14.30 -5.88 0.15
C THR A 85 -15.50 -4.93 0.27
N ILE A 86 -16.56 -5.43 0.89
CA ILE A 86 -17.75 -4.61 1.20
C ILE A 86 -17.48 -3.77 2.44
N TRP A 87 -18.11 -2.59 2.49
CA TRP A 87 -17.96 -1.66 3.62
C TRP A 87 -18.43 -2.33 4.92
N GLY A 88 -17.58 -2.31 5.95
CA GLY A 88 -17.82 -2.98 7.23
C GLY A 88 -17.78 -4.51 7.19
N GLY A 89 -17.42 -5.14 6.08
CA GLY A 89 -17.40 -6.60 5.96
C GLY A 89 -16.13 -7.25 6.52
N ALA A 90 -16.29 -8.49 7.01
CA ALA A 90 -15.17 -9.31 7.50
C ALA A 90 -14.09 -9.58 6.44
N SER A 91 -14.44 -9.54 5.15
CA SER A 91 -13.51 -9.77 4.04
C SER A 91 -12.36 -8.75 3.97
N LEU A 92 -12.52 -7.56 4.56
CA LEU A 92 -11.44 -6.58 4.64
C LEU A 92 -10.32 -7.07 5.57
N LEU A 93 -10.67 -7.64 6.73
CA LEU A 93 -9.68 -8.22 7.64
C LEU A 93 -8.98 -9.42 6.99
N SER A 94 -9.73 -10.31 6.34
CA SER A 94 -9.15 -11.43 5.59
C SER A 94 -8.20 -10.95 4.48
N THR A 95 -8.52 -9.83 3.82
CA THR A 95 -7.65 -9.21 2.82
C THR A 95 -6.33 -8.75 3.43
N TYR A 96 -6.36 -8.08 4.59
CA TYR A 96 -5.13 -7.64 5.25
C TYR A 96 -4.29 -8.82 5.75
N LEU A 97 -4.88 -9.80 6.41
CA LEU A 97 -4.15 -10.96 6.94
C LEU A 97 -3.49 -11.79 5.83
N GLN A 98 -4.21 -12.04 4.74
CA GLN A 98 -3.64 -12.73 3.59
C GLN A 98 -2.51 -11.91 2.96
N SER A 99 -2.68 -10.58 2.83
CA SER A 99 -1.63 -9.71 2.28
C SER A 99 -0.37 -9.72 3.16
N MET A 100 -0.53 -9.69 4.49
CA MET A 100 0.60 -9.79 5.43
C MET A 100 1.33 -11.13 5.30
N GLN A 101 0.58 -12.24 5.16
CA GLN A 101 1.18 -13.55 4.93
C GLN A 101 1.98 -13.58 3.62
N ASP A 102 1.37 -13.16 2.50
CA ASP A 102 2.04 -13.09 1.20
C ASP A 102 3.35 -12.28 1.29
N LEU A 103 3.31 -11.11 1.96
CA LEU A 103 4.44 -10.20 2.09
C LEU A 103 5.56 -10.72 2.99
N LEU A 104 5.24 -11.51 4.02
CA LEU A 104 6.24 -12.17 4.87
C LEU A 104 6.94 -13.34 4.12
N GLU A 105 6.27 -13.94 3.15
CA GLU A 105 6.82 -15.02 2.32
C GLU A 105 7.70 -14.48 1.16
N MET A 106 7.50 -13.23 0.73
CA MET A 106 8.29 -12.55 -0.31
C MET A 106 9.68 -12.13 0.18
N LYS A 107 10.63 -13.08 0.16
CA LYS A 107 12.02 -12.86 0.63
C LYS A 107 12.79 -11.76 -0.11
N ASP A 108 12.38 -11.43 -1.33
CA ASP A 108 13.02 -10.42 -2.15
C ASP A 108 12.53 -8.98 -1.84
N TRP A 109 11.52 -8.83 -0.99
CA TRP A 109 10.99 -7.55 -0.51
C TRP A 109 11.30 -7.38 0.99
N PRO A 110 12.50 -6.89 1.34
CA PRO A 110 12.88 -6.67 2.74
C PRO A 110 12.26 -5.37 3.30
N TRP A 111 10.98 -5.40 3.68
CA TRP A 111 10.28 -4.23 4.23
C TRP A 111 10.33 -4.21 5.78
N ASP A 112 10.21 -3.01 6.35
CA ASP A 112 10.29 -2.76 7.79
C ASP A 112 8.93 -2.35 8.38
N PHE A 113 8.08 -1.70 7.58
CA PHE A 113 6.75 -1.22 7.99
C PHE A 113 5.66 -1.58 7.00
N PHE A 114 4.49 -1.92 7.52
CA PHE A 114 3.26 -2.13 6.77
C PHE A 114 2.34 -0.90 6.91
N ILE A 115 1.92 -0.32 5.79
CA ILE A 115 0.95 0.78 5.76
C ILE A 115 -0.17 0.45 4.78
N ASN A 116 -1.42 0.43 5.26
CA ASN A 116 -2.58 0.26 4.40
C ASN A 116 -3.15 1.62 3.95
N LEU A 117 -3.49 1.73 2.66
CA LEU A 117 -4.16 2.90 2.08
C LEU A 117 -5.30 2.47 1.16
N SER A 118 -6.28 3.34 0.99
CA SER A 118 -7.35 3.27 0.01
C SER A 118 -7.08 4.17 -1.19
N ALA A 119 -7.91 4.08 -2.24
CA ALA A 119 -7.82 5.00 -3.38
C ALA A 119 -8.27 6.45 -3.07
N ALA A 120 -8.79 6.71 -1.86
CA ALA A 120 -9.25 8.02 -1.41
C ALA A 120 -8.25 8.73 -0.48
N ASP A 121 -7.19 8.03 -0.04
CA ASP A 121 -6.15 8.62 0.79
C ASP A 121 -5.19 9.49 -0.04
N TYR A 122 -4.47 10.38 0.63
CA TYR A 122 -3.44 11.23 0.02
C TYR A 122 -2.40 11.67 1.06
N PRO A 123 -1.10 11.66 0.73
CA PRO A 123 -0.06 12.14 1.65
C PRO A 123 -0.19 13.65 1.89
N ILE A 124 0.08 14.08 3.11
CA ILE A 124 0.13 15.51 3.50
C ILE A 124 1.55 15.98 3.86
N ARG A 125 2.51 15.04 3.83
CA ARG A 125 3.95 15.22 4.00
C ARG A 125 4.65 14.20 3.10
#